data_AF-A0A1U7YCL7-F1
#
_entry.id   AF-A0A1U7YCL7-F1
#
_cell.length_a   1.000
_cell.length_b   1.000
_cell.length_c   1.000
_cell.angle_alpha   90.00
_cell.angle_beta   90.00
_cell.angle_gamma   90.00
#
_symmetry.space_group_name_H-M   'P 1'
#
loop_
_entity.id
_entity.type
_entity.pdbx_description
1 polymer ?
#
loop_
_entity_poly.entity_id
_entity_poly.type
_entity_poly.pdbx_seq_one_letter_code
_entity_poly.pdbx_strand_id
1 'polypeptide(L)'
;MANEHENLEESSSSIVAPPPSPPWVELPWEVTMDILRRPGAIEIVESAQRVWNTWWKVCHNPAMWSVVDLKNEGDNFKMPWVLDKICRIAVDRSQGQLLKISIDNFGSIDMINYIAERSSQLRHLRVVKCYSNLVGGWAAAAKNFPLLEELHIYFTLITKDDIESVGRYCPLLKSFTLNATEYGNLIFPPSQCNDQALAIAKSMPKLRHLALLQNSLTNKGLLAILDGCSLLESLDLRCCCCVDLEGDLERRCMQQIVDLKRPGDSTHDYEFHSENQRRPSSDEDDDICYDYDYGLSLGDSREYDYDYDRL
;
A
#
# COMPACT_ATOMS: atom_id res chain seq x y z
N MET A 1 -24.10 23.11 88.87
CA MET A 1 -24.54 24.39 88.28
C MET A 1 -23.31 25.25 88.06
N ALA A 2 -22.86 25.34 86.81
CA ALA A 2 -22.15 26.46 86.18
C ALA A 2 -21.68 25.97 84.79
N ASN A 3 -22.25 26.56 83.75
CA ASN A 3 -21.88 26.40 82.34
C ASN A 3 -20.54 27.08 82.07
N GLU A 4 -19.75 26.56 81.13
CA GLU A 4 -18.87 27.41 80.31
C GLU A 4 -18.64 26.79 78.92
N HIS A 5 -19.34 27.40 77.97
CA HIS A 5 -19.11 27.57 76.53
C HIS A 5 -17.84 26.98 75.90
N GLU A 6 -18.02 25.98 75.04
CA GLU A 6 -17.04 25.59 74.02
C GLU A 6 -17.14 26.54 72.82
N ASN A 7 -16.03 27.23 72.54
CA ASN A 7 -15.85 28.15 71.41
C ASN A 7 -15.72 27.38 70.09
N LEU A 8 -16.53 27.79 69.11
CA LEU A 8 -16.41 27.41 67.70
C LEU A 8 -15.26 28.21 67.07
N GLU A 9 -14.16 27.56 66.69
CA GLU A 9 -13.22 28.11 65.72
C GLU A 9 -13.56 27.57 64.33
N GLU A 10 -14.16 28.43 63.50
CA GLU A 10 -14.28 28.24 62.06
C GLU A 10 -12.88 28.28 61.42
N SER A 11 -12.34 27.11 61.09
CA SER A 11 -11.19 26.99 60.20
C SER A 11 -11.62 27.33 58.77
N SER A 12 -11.35 28.56 58.33
CA SER A 12 -11.49 28.99 56.94
C SER A 12 -10.60 28.16 56.01
N SER A 13 -11.16 27.13 55.39
CA SER A 13 -10.51 26.39 54.31
C SER A 13 -10.47 27.27 53.06
N SER A 14 -9.30 27.85 52.79
CA SER A 14 -9.02 28.53 51.53
C SER A 14 -9.10 27.52 50.39
N ILE A 15 -10.16 27.62 49.57
CA ILE A 15 -10.30 26.86 48.33
C ILE A 15 -9.19 27.35 47.38
N VAL A 16 -8.11 26.57 47.28
CA VAL A 16 -7.07 26.79 46.27
C VAL A 16 -7.69 26.54 44.90
N ALA A 17 -7.69 27.56 44.04
CA ALA A 17 -8.17 27.44 42.67
C ALA A 17 -7.36 26.35 41.93
N PRO A 18 -7.99 25.51 41.09
CA PRO A 18 -7.28 24.51 40.32
C PRO A 18 -6.23 25.17 39.43
N PRO A 19 -5.07 24.52 39.22
CA PRO A 19 -4.01 25.07 38.37
C PRO A 19 -4.58 25.36 36.97
N PRO A 20 -4.08 26.42 36.30
CA PRO A 20 -4.53 26.76 34.96
C PRO A 20 -4.38 25.56 34.02
N SER A 21 -5.38 25.36 33.17
CA SER A 21 -5.36 24.31 32.16
C SER A 21 -4.05 24.39 31.39
N PRO A 22 -3.32 23.29 31.23
CA PRO A 22 -2.00 23.35 30.64
C PRO A 22 -2.07 23.88 29.19
N PRO A 23 -0.99 24.53 28.68
CA PRO A 23 -1.00 25.40 27.50
C PRO A 23 -1.36 24.72 26.17
N TRP A 24 -1.63 23.41 26.19
CA TRP A 24 -2.12 22.66 25.03
C TRP A 24 -3.46 23.19 24.47
N VAL A 25 -4.23 23.93 25.28
CA VAL A 25 -5.53 24.50 24.88
C VAL A 25 -5.38 25.65 23.86
N GLU A 26 -4.23 26.33 23.84
CA GLU A 26 -3.97 27.52 23.02
C GLU A 26 -3.03 27.26 21.84
N LEU A 27 -2.72 25.98 21.54
CA LEU A 27 -1.83 25.66 20.44
C LEU A 27 -2.44 26.13 19.10
N PRO A 28 -1.65 26.81 18.24
CA PRO A 28 -2.06 27.14 16.89
C PRO A 28 -2.53 25.88 16.14
N TRP A 29 -3.47 26.07 15.23
CA TRP A 29 -4.08 24.97 14.48
C TRP A 29 -3.04 24.13 13.72
N GLU A 30 -2.04 24.78 13.12
CA GLU A 30 -0.91 24.15 12.42
C GLU A 30 -0.11 23.22 13.34
N VAL A 31 0.20 23.68 14.55
CA VAL A 31 0.98 22.93 15.53
C VAL A 31 0.18 21.75 16.05
N THR A 32 -1.12 21.94 16.27
CA THR A 32 -2.02 20.86 16.69
C THR A 32 -2.17 19.80 15.59
N MET A 33 -2.28 20.20 14.32
CA MET A 33 -2.27 19.27 13.19
C MET A 33 -0.98 18.47 13.11
N ASP A 34 0.18 19.12 13.26
CA ASP A 34 1.47 18.42 13.18
C ASP A 34 1.60 17.37 14.29
N ILE A 35 1.22 17.73 15.52
CA ILE A 35 1.21 16.79 16.64
C ILE A 35 0.25 15.62 16.36
N LEU A 36 -0.96 15.90 15.86
CA LEU A 36 -1.98 14.88 15.62
C LEU A 36 -1.70 13.99 14.41
N ARG A 37 -0.85 14.39 13.47
CA ARG A 37 -0.46 13.54 12.33
C ARG A 37 0.55 12.47 12.71
N ARG A 38 1.39 12.70 13.72
CA ARG A 38 2.40 11.74 14.21
C ARG A 38 1.84 10.40 14.68
N PRO A 39 0.74 10.35 15.47
CA PRO A 39 0.14 9.09 15.91
C PRO A 39 -0.55 8.28 14.80
N GLY A 40 -0.79 8.88 13.62
CA GLY A 40 -1.37 8.19 12.47
C GLY A 40 -2.90 8.07 12.50
N ALA A 41 -3.49 7.64 11.38
CA ALA A 41 -4.94 7.66 11.17
C ALA A 41 -5.71 6.77 12.17
N ILE A 42 -5.12 5.65 12.59
CA ILE A 42 -5.72 4.70 13.54
C ILE A 42 -5.94 5.38 14.89
N GLU A 43 -4.87 5.92 15.49
CA GLU A 43 -4.92 6.59 16.80
C GLU A 43 -5.78 7.87 16.79
N ILE A 44 -5.84 8.58 15.65
CA ILE A 44 -6.74 9.73 15.47
C ILE A 44 -8.21 9.30 15.62
N VAL A 45 -8.62 8.22 14.95
CA VAL A 45 -10.00 7.71 15.02
C VAL A 45 -10.29 7.07 16.38
N GLU A 46 -9.35 6.31 16.94
CA GLU A 46 -9.60 5.56 18.16
C GLU A 46 -9.48 6.40 19.44
N SER A 47 -8.64 7.43 19.45
CA SER A 47 -8.29 8.11 20.69
C SER A 47 -8.36 9.63 20.60
N ALA A 48 -7.60 10.24 19.68
CA ALA A 48 -7.33 11.68 19.74
C ALA A 48 -8.60 12.56 19.59
N GLN A 49 -9.57 12.11 18.80
CA GLN A 49 -10.83 12.83 18.62
C GLN A 49 -11.73 12.88 19.87
N ARG A 50 -11.47 12.05 20.88
CA ARG A 50 -12.30 11.94 22.10
C ARG A 50 -11.80 12.80 23.26
N VAL A 51 -10.63 13.42 23.12
CA VAL A 51 -9.92 14.08 24.23
C VAL A 51 -10.42 15.50 24.51
N TRP A 52 -10.68 16.32 23.47
CA TRP A 52 -11.14 17.71 23.65
C TRP A 52 -11.79 18.31 22.39
N ASN A 53 -12.58 19.39 22.55
CA ASN A 53 -13.30 20.07 21.45
C ASN A 53 -12.38 20.62 20.34
N THR A 54 -11.21 21.15 20.69
CA THR A 54 -10.25 21.69 19.70
C THR A 54 -9.66 20.57 18.85
N TRP A 55 -9.23 19.48 19.48
CA TRP A 55 -8.70 18.30 18.80
C TRP A 55 -9.76 17.63 17.94
N TRP A 56 -11.00 17.54 18.45
CA TRP A 56 -12.13 17.09 17.66
C TRP A 56 -12.31 17.93 16.38
N LYS A 57 -12.29 19.26 16.46
CA LYS A 57 -12.40 20.14 15.29
C LYS A 57 -11.27 19.92 14.29
N VAL A 58 -10.04 19.76 14.78
CA VAL A 58 -8.87 19.48 13.93
C VAL A 58 -9.03 18.12 13.24
N CYS A 59 -9.39 17.07 13.97
CA CYS A 59 -9.62 15.73 13.42
C CYS A 59 -10.76 15.66 12.39
N HIS A 60 -11.66 16.65 12.36
CA HIS A 60 -12.74 16.75 11.35
C HIS A 60 -12.39 17.70 10.20
N ASN A 61 -11.21 18.32 10.20
CA ASN A 61 -10.74 19.12 9.09
C ASN A 61 -10.30 18.20 7.93
N PRO A 62 -10.80 18.38 6.70
CA PRO A 62 -10.43 17.57 5.55
C PRO A 62 -8.92 17.48 5.29
N ALA A 63 -8.18 18.56 5.52
CA ALA A 63 -6.73 18.61 5.29
C ALA A 63 -5.94 17.66 6.23
N MET A 64 -6.52 17.23 7.36
CA MET A 64 -5.91 16.19 8.21
C MET A 64 -5.83 14.84 7.49
N TRP A 65 -6.77 14.57 6.58
CA TRP A 65 -6.94 13.30 5.89
C TRP A 65 -6.44 13.35 4.45
N SER A 66 -5.59 14.33 4.12
CA SER A 66 -4.93 14.42 2.81
C SER A 66 -3.86 13.34 2.63
N VAL A 67 -3.29 12.85 3.72
CA VAL A 67 -2.28 11.78 3.75
C VAL A 67 -2.69 10.77 4.81
N VAL A 68 -2.90 9.53 4.39
CA VAL A 68 -3.40 8.44 5.24
C VAL A 68 -2.48 7.24 5.11
N ASP A 69 -2.00 6.71 6.23
CA ASP A 69 -1.26 5.44 6.28
C ASP A 69 -1.96 4.53 7.28
N LEU A 70 -2.34 3.33 6.81
CA LEU A 70 -3.08 2.34 7.57
C LEU A 70 -2.32 1.03 7.49
N LYS A 71 -1.70 0.65 8.62
CA LYS A 71 -0.93 -0.57 8.73
C LYS A 71 -1.58 -1.53 9.70
N ASN A 72 -1.78 -2.76 9.24
CA ASN A 72 -2.19 -3.86 10.10
C ASN A 72 -0.95 -4.56 10.67
N GLU A 73 -0.38 -3.99 11.73
CA GLU A 73 0.85 -4.48 12.39
C GLU A 73 0.62 -5.66 13.35
N GLY A 74 -0.61 -6.15 13.50
CA GLY A 74 -0.96 -7.16 14.51
C GLY A 74 -1.61 -8.43 13.96
N ASP A 75 -1.41 -9.54 14.67
CA ASP A 75 -2.02 -10.85 14.39
C ASP A 75 -3.51 -10.95 14.79
N ASN A 76 -4.16 -9.82 15.05
CA ASN A 76 -5.55 -9.82 15.48
C ASN A 76 -6.48 -9.93 14.26
N PHE A 77 -7.15 -11.09 14.14
CA PHE A 77 -8.10 -11.41 13.06
C PHE A 77 -9.23 -10.37 12.86
N LYS A 78 -9.55 -9.54 13.86
CA LYS A 78 -10.57 -8.47 13.73
C LYS A 78 -10.03 -7.17 13.13
N MET A 79 -8.72 -6.97 13.12
CA MET A 79 -8.09 -5.73 12.67
C MET A 79 -8.42 -5.35 11.21
N PRO A 80 -8.50 -6.29 10.24
CA PRO A 80 -8.86 -5.94 8.87
C PRO A 80 -10.21 -5.22 8.75
N TRP A 81 -11.23 -5.67 9.50
CA TRP A 81 -12.57 -5.06 9.50
C TRP A 81 -12.59 -3.68 10.17
N VAL A 82 -11.80 -3.49 11.22
CA VAL A 82 -11.66 -2.20 11.89
C VAL A 82 -10.94 -1.20 10.97
N LEU A 83 -9.89 -1.65 10.28
CA LEU A 83 -9.12 -0.84 9.36
C LEU A 83 -9.92 -0.46 8.10
N ASP A 84 -10.78 -1.33 7.57
CA ASP A 84 -11.73 -0.95 6.50
C ASP A 84 -12.64 0.20 6.95
N LYS A 85 -13.18 0.13 8.18
CA LYS A 85 -14.01 1.21 8.73
C LYS A 85 -13.22 2.51 8.91
N ILE A 86 -12.00 2.43 9.45
CA ILE A 86 -11.11 3.59 9.62
C ILE A 86 -10.77 4.20 8.26
N CYS A 87 -10.49 3.36 7.25
CA CYS A 87 -10.25 3.78 5.88
C CYS A 87 -11.43 4.58 5.31
N ARG A 88 -12.66 4.05 5.43
CA ARG A 88 -13.86 4.76 4.96
C ARG A 88 -14.07 6.09 5.69
N ILE A 89 -13.87 6.12 7.00
CA ILE A 89 -13.94 7.35 7.80
C ILE A 89 -12.91 8.37 7.29
N ALA A 90 -11.69 7.94 7.03
CA ALA A 90 -10.62 8.80 6.53
C ALA A 90 -10.96 9.38 5.15
N VAL A 91 -11.43 8.53 4.22
CA VAL A 91 -11.86 8.92 2.89
C VAL A 91 -13.00 9.94 2.96
N ASP A 92 -14.04 9.67 3.76
CA ASP A 92 -15.19 10.59 3.89
C ASP A 92 -14.79 11.93 4.49
N ARG A 93 -13.93 11.91 5.52
CA ARG A 93 -13.45 13.13 6.16
C ARG A 93 -12.56 13.95 5.25
N SER A 94 -11.83 13.33 4.32
CA SER A 94 -11.01 14.04 3.35
C SER A 94 -11.82 14.94 2.41
N GLN A 95 -13.13 14.69 2.24
CA GLN A 95 -14.01 15.45 1.34
C GLN A 95 -13.40 15.64 -0.07
N GLY A 96 -12.75 14.60 -0.59
CA GLY A 96 -12.11 14.63 -1.91
C GLY A 96 -10.72 15.28 -1.95
N GLN A 97 -10.14 15.63 -0.81
CA GLN A 97 -8.78 16.19 -0.69
C GLN A 97 -7.72 15.14 -0.34
N LEU A 98 -8.06 13.85 -0.39
CA LEU A 98 -7.11 12.76 -0.19
C LEU A 98 -6.09 12.75 -1.34
N LEU A 99 -4.81 12.96 -1.01
CA LEU A 99 -3.69 13.01 -1.95
C LEU A 99 -2.86 11.72 -1.92
N LYS A 100 -2.70 11.14 -0.73
CA LYS A 100 -1.89 9.92 -0.52
C LYS A 100 -2.60 8.96 0.42
N ILE A 101 -2.69 7.69 0.01
CA ILE A 101 -3.17 6.61 0.89
C ILE A 101 -2.28 5.37 0.77
N SER A 102 -1.96 4.78 1.91
CA SER A 102 -1.24 3.52 2.05
C SER A 102 -2.09 2.54 2.86
N ILE A 103 -2.33 1.36 2.30
CA ILE A 103 -3.04 0.25 2.95
C ILE A 103 -2.11 -0.95 3.04
N ASP A 104 -1.99 -1.53 4.23
CA ASP A 104 -1.07 -2.64 4.48
C ASP A 104 -1.76 -3.76 5.27
N ASN A 105 -1.78 -4.95 4.66
CA ASN A 105 -2.27 -6.20 5.22
C ASN A 105 -3.79 -6.17 5.54
N PHE A 106 -4.55 -5.46 4.70
CA PHE A 106 -6.01 -5.51 4.59
C PHE A 106 -6.47 -4.89 3.25
N GLY A 107 -7.70 -5.20 2.81
CA GLY A 107 -8.33 -4.54 1.66
C GLY A 107 -9.24 -5.48 0.86
N SER A 108 -10.10 -4.88 0.05
CA SER A 108 -11.05 -5.56 -0.82
C SER A 108 -11.35 -4.72 -2.07
N ILE A 109 -11.93 -5.36 -3.10
CA ILE A 109 -12.40 -4.68 -4.31
C ILE A 109 -13.38 -3.54 -3.96
N ASP A 110 -14.29 -3.78 -3.02
CA ASP A 110 -15.26 -2.76 -2.59
C ASP A 110 -14.58 -1.57 -1.92
N MET A 111 -13.51 -1.81 -1.16
CA MET A 111 -12.76 -0.75 -0.49
C MET A 111 -11.98 0.10 -1.50
N ILE A 112 -11.30 -0.52 -2.47
CA ILE A 112 -10.53 0.24 -3.46
C ILE A 112 -11.46 1.06 -4.37
N ASN A 113 -12.62 0.52 -4.74
CA ASN A 113 -13.65 1.26 -5.47
C ASN A 113 -14.21 2.42 -4.64
N TYR A 114 -14.45 2.22 -3.34
CA TYR A 114 -14.90 3.28 -2.44
C TYR A 114 -13.90 4.45 -2.36
N ILE A 115 -12.61 4.16 -2.23
CA ILE A 115 -11.54 5.17 -2.25
C ILE A 115 -11.60 5.91 -3.59
N ALA A 116 -11.68 5.18 -4.69
CA ALA A 116 -11.66 5.72 -6.04
C ALA A 116 -12.81 6.71 -6.30
N GLU A 117 -14.05 6.32 -5.97
CA GLU A 117 -15.23 7.16 -6.18
C GLU A 117 -15.21 8.49 -5.40
N ARG A 118 -14.48 8.56 -4.29
CA ARG A 118 -14.49 9.71 -3.38
C ARG A 118 -13.20 10.51 -3.36
N SER A 119 -12.14 10.04 -4.03
CA SER A 119 -10.79 10.59 -3.93
C SER A 119 -10.20 10.91 -5.30
N SER A 120 -10.91 11.72 -6.09
CA SER A 120 -10.48 12.08 -7.46
C SER A 120 -9.16 12.89 -7.52
N GLN A 121 -8.71 13.44 -6.38
CA GLN A 121 -7.42 14.13 -6.24
C GLN A 121 -6.28 13.21 -5.80
N LEU A 122 -6.50 11.90 -5.69
CA LEU A 122 -5.47 10.97 -5.25
C LEU A 122 -4.30 10.94 -6.25
N ARG A 123 -3.09 11.17 -5.72
CA ARG A 123 -1.83 11.20 -6.48
C ARG A 123 -0.92 10.03 -6.16
N HIS A 124 -1.01 9.48 -4.95
CA HIS A 124 -0.17 8.37 -4.51
C HIS A 124 -1.02 7.27 -3.84
N LEU A 125 -0.93 6.06 -4.37
CA LEU A 125 -1.60 4.88 -3.83
C LEU A 125 -0.58 3.78 -3.57
N ARG A 126 -0.51 3.33 -2.33
CA ARG A 126 0.34 2.22 -1.91
C ARG A 126 -0.51 1.09 -1.32
N VAL A 127 -0.28 -0.12 -1.82
CA VAL A 127 -1.02 -1.33 -1.44
C VAL A 127 -0.02 -2.42 -1.10
N VAL A 128 -0.10 -2.95 0.12
CA VAL A 128 0.86 -3.91 0.67
C VAL A 128 0.11 -5.10 1.24
N LYS A 129 0.56 -6.33 0.96
CA LYS A 129 0.06 -7.56 1.59
C LYS A 129 -1.47 -7.71 1.51
N CYS A 130 -2.08 -7.26 0.40
CA CYS A 130 -3.50 -7.48 0.13
C CYS A 130 -3.75 -8.81 -0.61
N TYR A 131 -2.69 -9.55 -0.94
CA TYR A 131 -2.72 -10.89 -1.55
C TYR A 131 -3.66 -10.92 -2.77
N SER A 132 -4.62 -11.84 -2.83
CA SER A 132 -5.58 -11.98 -3.95
C SER A 132 -6.85 -11.13 -3.81
N ASN A 133 -6.98 -10.30 -2.77
CA ASN A 133 -8.25 -9.64 -2.44
C ASN A 133 -8.66 -8.52 -3.43
N LEU A 134 -7.73 -8.07 -4.28
CA LEU A 134 -7.92 -6.94 -5.21
C LEU A 134 -7.92 -7.36 -6.69
N VAL A 135 -7.80 -8.65 -6.98
CA VAL A 135 -7.75 -9.18 -8.35
C VAL A 135 -9.00 -8.78 -9.12
N GLY A 136 -8.83 -8.14 -10.28
CA GLY A 136 -9.95 -7.65 -11.09
C GLY A 136 -10.64 -6.40 -10.56
N GLY A 137 -10.22 -5.87 -9.39
CA GLY A 137 -10.77 -4.65 -8.81
C GLY A 137 -10.20 -3.35 -9.40
N TRP A 138 -9.07 -3.42 -10.09
CA TRP A 138 -8.37 -2.22 -10.55
C TRP A 138 -9.02 -1.56 -11.77
N ALA A 139 -9.68 -2.34 -12.63
CA ALA A 139 -10.31 -1.81 -13.83
C ALA A 139 -11.41 -0.77 -13.55
N ALA A 140 -12.18 -0.97 -12.48
CA ALA A 140 -13.20 -0.02 -12.04
C ALA A 140 -12.57 1.16 -11.28
N ALA A 141 -11.69 0.88 -10.33
CA ALA A 141 -11.04 1.91 -9.51
C ALA A 141 -10.20 2.89 -10.35
N ALA A 142 -9.40 2.40 -11.30
CA ALA A 142 -8.50 3.22 -12.11
C ALA A 142 -9.21 4.34 -12.88
N LYS A 143 -10.47 4.14 -13.29
CA LYS A 143 -11.27 5.17 -13.98
C LYS A 143 -11.50 6.42 -13.15
N ASN A 144 -11.45 6.30 -11.82
CA ASN A 144 -11.67 7.40 -10.90
C ASN A 144 -10.36 7.95 -10.29
N PHE A 145 -9.21 7.55 -10.84
CA PHE A 145 -7.88 8.03 -10.44
C PHE A 145 -7.18 8.85 -11.53
N PRO A 146 -7.80 9.91 -12.08
CA PRO A 146 -7.25 10.65 -13.22
C PRO A 146 -5.95 11.39 -12.90
N LEU A 147 -5.68 11.65 -11.61
CA LEU A 147 -4.51 12.39 -11.13
C LEU A 147 -3.44 11.50 -10.49
N LEU A 148 -3.57 10.17 -10.60
CA LEU A 148 -2.62 9.25 -9.99
C LEU A 148 -1.25 9.36 -10.68
N GLU A 149 -0.22 9.64 -9.89
CA GLU A 149 1.16 9.80 -10.32
C GLU A 149 2.04 8.64 -9.89
N GLU A 150 1.70 8.00 -8.76
CA GLU A 150 2.50 6.95 -8.15
C GLU A 150 1.60 5.81 -7.67
N LEU A 151 1.88 4.60 -8.14
CA LEU A 151 1.21 3.37 -7.72
C LEU A 151 2.24 2.34 -7.29
N HIS A 152 2.18 1.93 -6.03
CA HIS A 152 3.09 0.95 -5.47
C HIS A 152 2.32 -0.26 -4.93
N ILE A 153 2.63 -1.44 -5.45
CA ILE A 153 1.95 -2.69 -5.15
C ILE A 153 2.99 -3.70 -4.67
N TYR A 154 2.81 -4.19 -3.44
CA TYR A 154 3.71 -5.14 -2.80
C TYR A 154 2.93 -6.32 -2.25
N PHE A 155 3.41 -7.55 -2.49
CA PHE A 155 2.79 -8.78 -1.95
C PHE A 155 1.29 -8.88 -2.25
N THR A 156 0.88 -8.35 -3.40
CA THR A 156 -0.52 -8.24 -3.81
C THR A 156 -0.60 -8.61 -5.28
N LEU A 157 -1.54 -9.50 -5.61
CA LEU A 157 -1.73 -10.01 -6.95
C LEU A 157 -2.39 -8.94 -7.83
N ILE A 158 -1.80 -8.71 -9.01
CA ILE A 158 -2.35 -7.84 -10.05
C ILE A 158 -2.23 -8.54 -11.40
N THR A 159 -3.32 -8.54 -12.16
CA THR A 159 -3.36 -9.18 -13.47
C THR A 159 -2.81 -8.28 -14.57
N LYS A 160 -2.53 -8.86 -15.73
CA LYS A 160 -2.25 -8.11 -16.97
C LYS A 160 -3.35 -7.08 -17.27
N ASP A 161 -4.61 -7.49 -17.17
CA ASP A 161 -5.75 -6.63 -17.51
C ASP A 161 -5.92 -5.47 -16.53
N ASP A 162 -5.61 -5.70 -15.26
CA ASP A 162 -5.55 -4.66 -14.22
C ASP A 162 -4.47 -3.62 -14.57
N ILE A 163 -3.26 -4.06 -14.92
CA ILE A 163 -2.15 -3.18 -15.33
C ILE A 163 -2.54 -2.38 -16.58
N GLU A 164 -3.08 -3.03 -17.62
CA GLU A 164 -3.52 -2.33 -18.83
C GLU A 164 -4.59 -1.27 -18.52
N SER A 165 -5.50 -1.57 -17.60
CA SER A 165 -6.55 -0.64 -17.17
C SER A 165 -5.97 0.54 -16.41
N VAL A 166 -5.03 0.32 -15.48
CA VAL A 166 -4.31 1.40 -14.79
C VAL A 166 -3.61 2.30 -15.79
N GLY A 167 -2.83 1.73 -16.71
CA GLY A 167 -2.10 2.53 -17.71
C GLY A 167 -3.01 3.31 -18.64
N ARG A 168 -4.19 2.76 -18.98
CA ARG A 168 -5.20 3.44 -19.80
C ARG A 168 -5.88 4.60 -19.09
N TYR A 169 -6.21 4.45 -17.81
CA TYR A 169 -7.04 5.42 -17.08
C TYR A 169 -6.27 6.38 -16.18
N CYS A 170 -4.99 6.12 -15.90
CA CYS A 170 -4.12 6.97 -15.08
C CYS A 170 -3.03 7.62 -15.95
N PRO A 171 -3.35 8.64 -16.78
CA PRO A 171 -2.43 9.19 -17.78
C PRO A 171 -1.25 9.99 -17.20
N LEU A 172 -1.30 10.32 -15.90
CA LEU A 172 -0.26 11.04 -15.17
C LEU A 172 0.69 10.12 -14.40
N LEU A 173 0.51 8.79 -14.51
CA LEU A 173 1.34 7.82 -13.80
C LEU A 173 2.79 7.92 -14.27
N LYS A 174 3.70 8.22 -13.33
CA LYS A 174 5.13 8.38 -13.55
C LYS A 174 5.94 7.30 -12.84
N SER A 175 5.43 6.78 -11.73
CA SER A 175 6.08 5.76 -10.92
C SER A 175 5.18 4.55 -10.73
N PHE A 176 5.69 3.38 -11.09
CA PHE A 176 5.02 2.11 -10.85
C PHE A 176 5.97 1.14 -10.15
N THR A 177 5.54 0.56 -9.04
CA THR A 177 6.26 -0.51 -8.35
C THR A 177 5.39 -1.74 -8.24
N LEU A 178 5.95 -2.88 -8.62
CA LEU A 178 5.34 -4.18 -8.46
C LEU A 178 6.36 -5.14 -7.85
N ASN A 179 6.12 -5.52 -6.59
CA ASN A 179 6.73 -6.71 -6.00
C ASN A 179 5.66 -7.81 -5.94
N ALA A 180 5.58 -8.57 -7.02
CA ALA A 180 4.77 -9.77 -7.08
C ALA A 180 5.64 -10.89 -6.50
N THR A 181 5.42 -11.22 -5.23
CA THR A 181 6.06 -12.39 -4.62
C THR A 181 5.67 -13.69 -5.30
N GLU A 182 6.18 -14.81 -4.79
CA GLU A 182 5.88 -16.17 -5.26
C GLU A 182 4.40 -16.44 -5.57
N TYR A 183 3.44 -15.79 -4.89
CA TYR A 183 2.02 -15.88 -5.24
C TYR A 183 1.73 -15.58 -6.71
N GLY A 184 2.36 -14.57 -7.31
CA GLY A 184 2.21 -14.30 -8.74
C GLY A 184 2.80 -15.43 -9.59
N ASN A 185 4.02 -15.87 -9.26
CA ASN A 185 4.75 -16.89 -10.02
C ASN A 185 4.16 -18.31 -9.87
N LEU A 186 3.45 -18.59 -8.77
CA LEU A 186 2.74 -19.84 -8.53
C LEU A 186 1.38 -19.88 -9.26
N ILE A 187 0.76 -18.72 -9.47
CA ILE A 187 -0.58 -18.61 -10.06
C ILE A 187 -0.53 -18.45 -11.58
N PHE A 188 0.45 -17.71 -12.12
CA PHE A 188 0.58 -17.53 -13.56
C PHE A 188 1.47 -18.61 -14.18
N PRO A 189 1.03 -19.26 -15.28
CA PRO A 189 1.83 -20.27 -15.94
C PRO A 189 3.11 -19.65 -16.54
N PRO A 190 4.18 -20.43 -16.74
CA PRO A 190 5.44 -19.92 -17.32
C PRO A 190 5.26 -19.23 -18.68
N SER A 191 4.24 -19.60 -19.45
CA SER A 191 3.89 -18.96 -20.72
C SER A 191 3.47 -17.49 -20.59
N GLN A 192 3.09 -17.04 -19.39
CA GLN A 192 2.63 -15.69 -19.07
C GLN A 192 3.69 -14.85 -18.33
N CYS A 193 4.92 -15.34 -18.17
CA CYS A 193 6.00 -14.64 -17.47
C CYS A 193 6.23 -13.18 -17.94
N ASN A 194 5.98 -12.89 -19.23
CA ASN A 194 6.18 -11.57 -19.82
C ASN A 194 4.90 -10.72 -19.91
N ASP A 195 3.74 -11.23 -19.50
CA ASP A 195 2.45 -10.56 -19.75
C ASP A 195 2.34 -9.22 -19.02
N GLN A 196 2.80 -9.15 -17.78
CA GLN A 196 2.83 -7.89 -17.01
C GLN A 196 3.78 -6.87 -17.64
N ALA A 197 4.97 -7.31 -18.05
CA ALA A 197 5.95 -6.45 -18.72
C ALA A 197 5.40 -5.88 -20.04
N LEU A 198 4.73 -6.72 -20.85
CA LEU A 198 4.07 -6.31 -22.09
C LEU A 198 2.93 -5.33 -21.84
N ALA A 199 2.13 -5.53 -20.80
CA ALA A 199 1.07 -4.62 -20.41
C ALA A 199 1.61 -3.23 -20.02
N ILE A 200 2.65 -3.19 -19.20
CA ILE A 200 3.33 -1.95 -18.80
C ILE A 200 3.86 -1.23 -20.05
N ALA A 201 4.65 -1.92 -20.87
CA ALA A 201 5.23 -1.38 -22.09
C ALA A 201 4.18 -0.74 -23.02
N LYS A 202 3.03 -1.40 -23.18
CA LYS A 202 1.97 -0.96 -24.08
C LYS A 202 1.13 0.18 -23.52
N SER A 203 0.85 0.15 -22.22
CA SER A 203 -0.16 1.04 -21.61
C SER A 203 0.43 2.21 -20.82
N MET A 204 1.71 2.16 -20.45
CA MET A 204 2.36 3.16 -19.60
C MET A 204 3.62 3.79 -20.23
N PRO A 205 3.55 4.34 -21.46
CA PRO A 205 4.73 4.82 -22.19
C PRO A 205 5.41 6.05 -21.57
N LYS A 206 4.75 6.71 -20.60
CA LYS A 206 5.24 7.92 -19.92
C LYS A 206 5.87 7.65 -18.55
N LEU A 207 6.02 6.39 -18.15
CA LEU A 207 6.70 6.04 -16.91
C LEU A 207 8.13 6.57 -16.91
N ARG A 208 8.53 7.06 -15.73
CA ARG A 208 9.90 7.48 -15.42
C ARG A 208 10.57 6.55 -14.43
N HIS A 209 9.80 5.95 -13.54
CA HIS A 209 10.31 5.04 -12.51
C HIS A 209 9.53 3.73 -12.55
N LEU A 210 10.25 2.63 -12.75
CA LEU A 210 9.68 1.29 -12.73
C LEU A 210 10.50 0.42 -11.78
N ALA A 211 9.83 -0.24 -10.85
CA ALA A 211 10.43 -1.29 -10.04
C ALA A 211 9.64 -2.57 -10.22
N LEU A 212 10.28 -3.60 -10.79
CA LEU A 212 9.77 -4.96 -10.88
C LEU A 212 10.67 -5.82 -10.01
N LEU A 213 10.15 -6.22 -8.86
CA LEU A 213 10.90 -7.01 -7.88
C LEU A 213 10.36 -8.43 -7.87
N GLN A 214 11.25 -9.42 -7.88
CA GLN A 214 10.88 -10.85 -7.88
C GLN A 214 9.96 -11.27 -9.03
N ASN A 215 9.94 -10.50 -10.11
CA ASN A 215 9.09 -10.75 -11.26
C ASN A 215 9.73 -11.81 -12.17
N SER A 216 8.89 -12.66 -12.77
CA SER A 216 9.32 -13.75 -13.64
C SER A 216 9.61 -13.33 -15.09
N LEU A 217 9.56 -12.03 -15.42
CA LEU A 217 9.87 -11.56 -16.77
C LEU A 217 11.22 -12.08 -17.26
N THR A 218 11.27 -12.35 -18.56
CA THR A 218 12.51 -12.73 -19.23
C THR A 218 13.08 -11.54 -20.00
N ASN A 219 14.22 -11.73 -20.66
CA ASN A 219 14.82 -10.73 -21.56
C ASN A 219 13.82 -10.20 -22.62
N LYS A 220 12.84 -11.01 -23.03
CA LYS A 220 11.77 -10.56 -23.95
C LYS A 220 10.87 -9.50 -23.32
N GLY A 221 10.45 -9.70 -22.07
CA GLY A 221 9.65 -8.74 -21.32
C GLY A 221 10.43 -7.45 -21.04
N LEU A 222 11.70 -7.58 -20.67
CA LEU A 222 12.58 -6.41 -20.47
C LEU A 222 12.75 -5.60 -21.76
N LEU A 223 13.00 -6.25 -22.89
CA LEU A 223 13.07 -5.57 -24.20
C LEU A 223 11.78 -4.81 -24.51
N ALA A 224 10.62 -5.42 -24.27
CA ALA A 224 9.34 -4.75 -24.46
C ALA A 224 9.21 -3.48 -23.60
N ILE A 225 9.63 -3.53 -22.34
CA ILE A 225 9.65 -2.35 -21.45
C ILE A 225 10.56 -1.26 -22.02
N LEU A 226 11.78 -1.61 -22.45
CA LEU A 226 12.72 -0.65 -23.03
C LEU A 226 12.19 -0.04 -24.34
N ASP A 227 11.44 -0.80 -25.14
CA ASP A 227 10.80 -0.32 -26.37
C ASP A 227 9.59 0.60 -26.08
N GLY A 228 8.75 0.23 -25.11
CA GLY A 228 7.49 0.91 -24.82
C GLY A 228 7.61 2.13 -23.89
N CYS A 229 8.53 2.08 -22.92
CA CYS A 229 8.72 3.10 -21.89
C CYS A 229 9.99 3.93 -22.18
N SER A 230 9.97 4.69 -23.27
CA SER A 230 11.13 5.49 -23.72
C SER A 230 11.55 6.62 -22.77
N LEU A 231 10.68 7.04 -21.84
CA LEU A 231 10.97 8.08 -20.84
C LEU A 231 11.48 7.52 -19.51
N LEU A 232 11.75 6.22 -19.43
CA LEU A 232 12.14 5.56 -18.20
C LEU A 232 13.54 6.02 -17.77
N GLU A 233 13.63 6.59 -16.57
CA GLU A 233 14.85 7.12 -15.97
C GLU A 233 15.45 6.12 -14.97
N SER A 234 14.59 5.42 -14.21
CA SER A 234 15.02 4.39 -13.25
C SER A 234 14.30 3.06 -13.46
N LEU A 235 15.08 1.98 -13.37
CA LEU A 235 14.59 0.62 -13.49
C LEU A 235 15.21 -0.26 -12.39
N ASP A 236 14.37 -0.82 -11.53
CA ASP A 236 14.77 -1.78 -10.51
C ASP A 236 14.28 -3.18 -10.88
N LEU A 237 15.22 -4.11 -11.09
CA LEU A 237 14.97 -5.50 -11.49
C LEU A 237 15.41 -6.50 -10.43
N ARG A 238 15.71 -6.06 -9.20
CA ARG A 238 16.28 -6.95 -8.17
C ARG A 238 15.41 -8.18 -7.94
N CYS A 239 16.07 -9.31 -7.79
CA CYS A 239 15.47 -10.65 -7.67
C CYS A 239 14.66 -11.12 -8.90
N CYS A 240 14.75 -10.48 -10.08
CA CYS A 240 14.19 -11.03 -11.32
C CYS A 240 15.16 -12.03 -11.95
N CYS A 241 15.16 -13.28 -11.45
CA CYS A 241 16.14 -14.31 -11.81
C CYS A 241 16.11 -14.74 -13.28
N CYS A 242 15.00 -14.52 -14.00
CA CYS A 242 14.87 -14.89 -15.42
C CYS A 242 15.41 -13.82 -16.40
N VAL A 243 15.96 -12.72 -15.88
CA VAL A 243 16.60 -11.67 -16.68
C VAL A 243 18.11 -11.86 -16.63
N ASP A 244 18.69 -12.02 -17.82
CA ASP A 244 20.13 -12.09 -18.01
C ASP A 244 20.62 -10.82 -18.71
N LEU A 245 21.27 -9.94 -17.94
CA LEU A 245 21.81 -8.67 -18.40
C LEU A 245 23.23 -8.84 -18.93
N GLU A 246 23.33 -9.42 -20.11
CA GLU A 246 24.59 -9.57 -20.84
C GLU A 246 24.55 -8.93 -22.23
N GLY A 247 25.73 -8.64 -22.76
CA GLY A 247 25.93 -8.21 -24.15
C GLY A 247 25.13 -6.97 -24.56
N ASP A 248 24.36 -7.10 -25.64
CA ASP A 248 23.62 -5.98 -26.22
C ASP A 248 22.49 -5.45 -25.33
N LEU A 249 21.87 -6.33 -24.53
CA LEU A 249 20.78 -5.94 -23.64
C LEU A 249 21.29 -5.08 -22.49
N GLU A 250 22.40 -5.49 -21.87
CA GLU A 250 23.07 -4.70 -20.84
C GLU A 250 23.47 -3.32 -21.38
N ARG A 251 24.14 -3.29 -22.54
CA ARG A 251 24.54 -2.05 -23.20
C ARG A 251 23.34 -1.13 -23.44
N ARG A 252 22.22 -1.69 -23.90
CA ARG A 252 20.98 -0.94 -24.13
C ARG A 252 20.42 -0.38 -22.82
N CYS A 253 20.36 -1.17 -21.76
CA CYS A 253 19.90 -0.71 -20.45
C CYS A 253 20.77 0.45 -19.94
N MET A 254 22.10 0.35 -20.02
CA MET A 254 23.02 1.42 -19.57
C MET A 254 22.93 2.71 -20.39
N GLN A 255 22.51 2.61 -21.66
CA GLN A 255 22.33 3.79 -22.51
C GLN A 255 21.01 4.52 -22.25
N GLN A 256 19.96 3.77 -21.93
CA GLN A 256 18.60 4.29 -21.79
C GLN A 256 18.25 4.63 -20.34
N ILE A 257 18.73 3.85 -19.37
CA ILE A 257 18.35 3.94 -17.96
C ILE A 257 19.46 4.62 -17.17
N VAL A 258 19.10 5.67 -16.43
CA VAL A 258 20.04 6.44 -15.60
C VAL A 258 20.34 5.71 -14.29
N ASP A 259 19.31 5.18 -13.64
CA ASP A 259 19.41 4.44 -12.38
C ASP A 259 18.90 3.01 -12.56
N LEU A 260 19.84 2.07 -12.79
CA LEU A 260 19.55 0.66 -13.01
C LEU A 260 19.98 -0.16 -11.79
N LYS A 261 19.02 -0.83 -11.14
CA LYS A 261 19.31 -1.89 -10.16
C LYS A 261 19.13 -3.25 -10.81
N ARG A 262 20.21 -4.04 -10.81
CA ARG A 262 20.33 -5.32 -11.52
C ARG A 262 19.65 -6.45 -10.73
N PRO A 263 19.30 -7.56 -11.40
CA PRO A 263 18.72 -8.73 -10.73
C PRO A 263 19.49 -9.23 -9.49
N GLY A 264 20.82 -9.24 -9.55
CA GLY A 264 21.69 -9.68 -8.46
C GLY A 264 22.07 -8.60 -7.44
N ASP A 265 21.63 -7.35 -7.61
CA ASP A 265 21.98 -6.29 -6.67
C ASP A 265 21.33 -6.49 -5.32
N SER A 266 22.00 -6.01 -4.28
CA SER A 266 21.55 -6.18 -2.91
C SER A 266 20.20 -5.52 -2.63
N THR A 267 19.42 -6.13 -1.74
CA THR A 267 18.12 -5.60 -1.28
C THR A 267 18.18 -5.00 0.13
N HIS A 268 19.36 -4.73 0.69
CA HIS A 268 19.49 -4.16 2.04
C HIS A 268 18.81 -2.78 2.21
N ASP A 269 18.73 -1.98 1.15
CA ASP A 269 18.02 -0.69 1.12
C ASP A 269 16.51 -0.83 0.83
N TYR A 270 16.02 -2.05 0.58
CA TYR A 270 14.63 -2.33 0.27
C TYR A 270 13.82 -2.56 1.55
N GLU A 271 12.70 -1.84 1.71
CA GLU A 271 11.93 -1.82 2.96
C GLU A 271 11.40 -3.20 3.39
N PHE A 272 11.20 -4.12 2.44
CA PHE A 272 10.75 -5.48 2.71
C PHE A 272 11.88 -6.52 2.51
N HIS A 273 13.13 -6.13 2.76
CA HIS A 273 14.26 -7.03 2.68
C HIS A 273 14.04 -8.30 3.51
N SER A 274 13.53 -8.15 4.73
CA SER A 274 13.33 -9.27 5.67
C SER A 274 12.30 -10.28 5.16
N GLU A 275 11.23 -9.81 4.51
CA GLU A 275 10.21 -10.66 3.90
C GLU A 275 10.75 -11.41 2.70
N ASN A 276 11.69 -10.82 1.96
CA ASN A 276 12.40 -11.52 0.89
C ASN A 276 13.42 -12.55 1.42
N GLN A 277 13.89 -12.42 2.68
CA GLN A 277 14.81 -13.33 3.34
C GLN A 277 14.13 -14.48 4.11
N ARG A 278 12.81 -14.43 4.39
CA ARG A 278 12.03 -15.53 5.01
C ARG A 278 11.87 -16.76 4.10
N ARG A 279 12.86 -17.00 3.24
CA ARG A 279 13.09 -18.25 2.54
C ARG A 279 13.32 -19.35 3.59
N PRO A 280 12.87 -20.59 3.38
CA PRO A 280 13.54 -21.71 3.99
C PRO A 280 14.98 -21.66 3.48
N SER A 281 15.95 -21.56 4.39
CA SER A 281 17.33 -21.88 4.07
C SER A 281 17.37 -23.36 3.70
N SER A 282 17.25 -23.69 2.42
CA SER A 282 17.84 -24.92 1.92
C SER A 282 19.33 -24.66 1.89
N ASP A 283 20.01 -25.08 2.95
CA ASP A 283 21.39 -25.53 2.80
C ASP A 283 21.35 -26.64 1.77
N GLU A 284 21.56 -26.28 0.50
CA GLU A 284 22.11 -27.10 -0.58
C GLU A 284 22.13 -26.25 -1.85
N ASP A 285 23.29 -26.21 -2.49
CA ASP A 285 23.58 -25.55 -3.75
C ASP A 285 22.59 -26.00 -4.84
N ASP A 286 21.54 -25.22 -5.11
CA ASP A 286 20.75 -25.38 -6.32
C ASP A 286 20.66 -24.03 -7.05
N ASP A 287 21.26 -24.00 -8.24
CA ASP A 287 20.92 -23.08 -9.31
C ASP A 287 19.43 -23.25 -9.64
N ILE A 288 18.55 -22.51 -8.95
CA ILE A 288 17.12 -22.55 -9.24
C ILE A 288 16.82 -21.65 -10.45
N CYS A 289 17.27 -22.10 -11.62
CA CYS A 289 16.62 -21.80 -12.88
C CYS A 289 15.58 -22.90 -13.09
N TYR A 290 14.30 -22.62 -12.79
CA TYR A 290 13.23 -23.60 -12.95
C TYR A 290 13.03 -23.96 -14.42
N ASP A 291 13.72 -25.00 -14.88
CA ASP A 291 13.43 -25.68 -16.13
C ASP A 291 12.36 -26.76 -15.84
N TYR A 292 11.09 -26.39 -15.96
CA TYR A 292 9.98 -27.35 -15.84
C TYR A 292 9.44 -27.72 -17.22
N ASP A 293 10.01 -28.76 -17.81
CA ASP A 293 9.34 -29.61 -18.79
C ASP A 293 8.58 -30.71 -18.06
N TYR A 294 7.26 -30.57 -17.98
CA TYR A 294 6.35 -31.71 -17.86
C TYR A 294 5.05 -31.38 -18.59
N GLY A 295 4.94 -31.90 -19.81
CA GLY A 295 3.63 -32.21 -20.36
C GLY A 295 2.95 -33.26 -19.49
N LEU A 296 1.67 -33.07 -19.15
CA LEU A 296 0.69 -34.15 -19.00
C LEU A 296 -0.75 -33.60 -18.92
N SER A 297 -1.52 -33.98 -19.95
CA SER A 297 -2.93 -34.39 -19.96
C SER A 297 -3.95 -33.61 -19.11
N LEU A 298 -4.85 -32.92 -19.83
CA LEU A 298 -6.22 -32.63 -19.42
C LEU A 298 -6.90 -33.88 -18.84
N GLY A 299 -7.52 -33.75 -17.66
CA GLY A 299 -8.16 -34.84 -16.95
C GLY A 299 -9.25 -34.36 -15.99
N ASP A 300 -10.38 -34.00 -16.58
CA ASP A 300 -11.76 -34.16 -16.11
C ASP A 300 -12.27 -33.44 -14.83
N SER A 301 -13.39 -32.75 -15.05
CA SER A 301 -14.17 -31.95 -14.12
C SER A 301 -14.87 -32.81 -13.06
N ARG A 302 -14.87 -32.36 -11.79
CA ARG A 302 -15.95 -32.69 -10.85
C ARG A 302 -16.35 -31.46 -10.04
N GLU A 303 -17.61 -31.08 -10.24
CA GLU A 303 -18.40 -30.13 -9.48
C GLU A 303 -18.46 -30.53 -7.99
N TYR A 304 -18.39 -29.54 -7.11
CA TYR A 304 -18.81 -29.66 -5.72
C TYR A 304 -19.91 -28.64 -5.46
N ASP A 305 -21.15 -29.09 -5.47
CA ASP A 305 -22.31 -28.40 -4.92
C ASP A 305 -22.19 -28.34 -3.38
N TYR A 306 -22.37 -27.15 -2.81
CA TYR A 306 -22.55 -26.98 -1.37
C TYR A 306 -23.96 -26.48 -1.08
N ASP A 307 -24.81 -27.41 -0.63
CA ASP A 307 -26.14 -27.18 -0.08
C ASP A 307 -26.04 -26.38 1.23
N TYR A 308 -26.65 -25.20 1.28
CA TYR A 308 -26.83 -24.42 2.51
C TYR A 308 -28.27 -24.56 2.99
N ASP A 309 -28.51 -25.55 3.83
CA ASP A 309 -29.70 -25.64 4.68
C ASP A 309 -29.29 -26.17 6.07
N ARG A 310 -29.05 -25.25 7.02
CA ARG A 310 -29.56 -25.30 8.41
C ARG A 310 -28.83 -24.32 9.35
N LEU A 311 -29.66 -23.50 9.98
CA LEU A 311 -29.52 -22.72 11.22
C LEU A 311 -28.84 -21.35 11.11
#